data_AF-A0A0B4CZ76-F1
#
_entry.id   AF-A0A0B4CZ76-F1
#
_cell.length_a   1.000
_cell.length_b   1.000
_cell.length_c   1.000
_cell.angle_alpha   90.00
_cell.angle_beta   90.00
_cell.angle_gamma   90.00
#
_symmetry.space_group_name_H-M   'P 1'
#
loop_
_entity.id
_entity.type
_entity.pdbx_description
1 polymer ?
#
loop_
_entity_poly.entity_id
_entity_poly.type
_entity_poly.pdbx_seq_one_letter_code
_entity_poly.pdbx_strand_id
1 'polypeptide(L)'
;MVFAQHDFDRLYVWDRAPAIWANTPTLVIAERDSLYPSVPDVKVLLSCKADRSLTVWGKVYEFGTDLGGPPRLMPMFGLRSRDVSLLAEPIWEYGGFSKSAHYVLHPSQAELNQLLRGPWFEVSEVYADGDGATRYPPPPRELADTFIRQCETAAEIE
;
A
#
# COMPACT_ATOMS: atom_id res chain seq x y z
N MET A 1 14.29 1.10 5.82
CA MET A 1 14.95 0.92 4.52
C MET A 1 14.60 2.08 3.60
N VAL A 2 15.55 2.58 2.80
CA VAL A 2 15.28 3.63 1.80
C VAL A 2 15.74 3.09 0.45
N PHE A 3 14.83 2.97 -0.51
CA PHE A 3 15.16 2.58 -1.87
C PHE A 3 15.57 3.81 -2.68
N ALA A 4 16.81 3.82 -3.15
CA ALA A 4 17.20 4.74 -4.21
C ALA A 4 16.44 4.39 -5.50
N GLN A 5 16.18 5.39 -6.36
CA GLN A 5 15.43 5.19 -7.61
C GLN A 5 16.00 4.03 -8.44
N HIS A 6 17.32 3.95 -8.57
CA HIS A 6 17.97 2.90 -9.36
C HIS A 6 17.74 1.48 -8.80
N ASP A 7 17.79 1.33 -7.47
CA ASP A 7 17.51 0.03 -6.83
C ASP A 7 16.03 -0.33 -6.94
N PHE A 8 15.15 0.65 -6.79
CA PHE A 8 13.73 0.47 -7.01
C PHE A 8 13.45 0.01 -8.45
N ASP A 9 13.98 0.70 -9.45
CA ASP A 9 13.74 0.39 -10.86
C ASP A 9 14.25 -1.01 -11.25
N ARG A 10 15.29 -1.52 -10.56
CA ARG A 10 15.82 -2.86 -10.77
C ARG A 10 14.92 -3.95 -10.17
N LEU A 11 14.40 -3.73 -8.97
CA LEU A 11 13.73 -4.76 -8.18
C LEU A 11 12.21 -4.70 -8.28
N TYR A 12 11.67 -3.51 -8.45
CA TYR A 12 10.25 -3.23 -8.33
C TYR A 12 9.71 -2.46 -9.54
N VAL A 13 8.39 -2.45 -9.64
CA VAL A 13 7.65 -1.63 -10.58
C VAL A 13 6.44 -1.03 -9.88
N TRP A 14 6.21 0.26 -10.14
CA TRP A 14 4.92 0.88 -9.91
C TRP A 14 3.99 0.54 -11.06
N ASP A 15 2.83 -0.01 -10.75
CA ASP A 15 1.84 -0.34 -11.77
C ASP A 15 0.41 -0.13 -11.25
N ARG A 16 -0.56 -0.18 -12.16
CA ARG A 16 -1.97 -0.26 -11.84
C ARG A 16 -2.42 -1.73 -11.89
N ALA A 17 -3.03 -2.19 -10.81
CA ALA A 17 -3.56 -3.55 -10.80
C ALA A 17 -4.61 -3.71 -11.91
N PRO A 18 -4.60 -4.84 -12.64
CA PRO A 18 -5.56 -5.07 -13.70
C PRO A 18 -6.96 -5.35 -13.11
N ALA A 19 -8.00 -5.02 -13.89
CA ALA A 19 -9.40 -5.15 -13.46
C ALA A 19 -9.83 -6.59 -13.16
N ILE A 20 -9.05 -7.58 -13.61
CA ILE A 20 -9.28 -9.00 -13.30
C ILE A 20 -9.16 -9.32 -11.80
N TRP A 21 -8.50 -8.47 -11.01
CA TRP A 21 -8.33 -8.67 -9.56
C TRP A 21 -8.87 -7.53 -8.72
N ALA A 22 -8.80 -6.31 -9.25
CA ALA A 22 -9.18 -5.11 -8.54
C ALA A 22 -10.40 -4.49 -9.22
N ASN A 23 -11.54 -4.56 -8.54
CA ASN A 23 -12.78 -3.91 -8.98
C ASN A 23 -12.81 -2.41 -8.67
N THR A 24 -11.77 -1.91 -7.99
CA THR A 24 -11.58 -0.51 -7.64
C THR A 24 -10.26 -0.01 -8.22
N PRO A 25 -10.07 1.31 -8.40
CA PRO A 25 -8.77 1.86 -8.76
C PRO A 25 -7.72 1.38 -7.74
N THR A 26 -6.70 0.65 -8.20
CA THR A 26 -5.67 0.08 -7.32
C THR A 26 -4.28 0.32 -7.90
N LEU A 27 -3.42 0.96 -7.10
CA LEU A 27 -2.00 1.19 -7.37
C LEU A 27 -1.18 0.14 -6.64
N VAL A 28 -0.14 -0.41 -7.27
CA VAL A 28 0.69 -1.45 -6.67
C VAL A 28 2.18 -1.19 -6.84
N ILE A 29 2.95 -1.68 -5.87
CA ILE A 29 4.38 -1.94 -6.02
C ILE A 29 4.54 -3.45 -6.13
N ALA A 30 5.02 -3.94 -7.27
CA ALA A 30 5.27 -5.37 -7.51
C ALA A 30 6.77 -5.63 -7.69
N GLU A 31 7.24 -6.80 -7.29
CA GLU A 31 8.57 -7.29 -7.67
C GLU A 31 8.57 -7.65 -9.15
N ARG A 32 9.65 -7.29 -9.87
CA ARG A 32 9.72 -7.53 -11.32
C ARG A 32 9.81 -9.01 -11.70
N ASP A 33 10.31 -9.83 -10.80
CA ASP A 33 10.46 -11.28 -10.96
C ASP A 33 9.35 -12.08 -10.26
N SER A 34 8.28 -11.42 -9.81
CA SER A 34 7.13 -12.08 -9.20
C SER A 34 6.13 -12.63 -10.21
N LEU A 35 5.07 -13.25 -9.71
CA LEU A 35 3.96 -13.77 -10.51
C LEU A 35 2.96 -12.66 -10.92
N TYR A 36 3.20 -11.41 -10.56
CA TYR A 36 2.43 -10.25 -11.04
C TYR A 36 2.66 -10.00 -12.55
N PRO A 37 1.66 -9.67 -13.38
CA PRO A 37 0.24 -9.45 -13.08
C PRO A 37 -0.62 -10.69 -13.39
N SER A 38 -0.14 -11.92 -13.16
CA SER A 38 -0.92 -13.17 -13.34
C SER A 38 -1.56 -13.70 -12.05
N VAL A 39 -0.99 -13.37 -10.88
CA VAL A 39 -1.61 -13.49 -9.56
C VAL A 39 -1.31 -12.24 -8.70
N PRO A 40 -2.12 -11.90 -7.68
CA PRO A 40 -1.94 -10.68 -6.87
C PRO A 40 -0.73 -10.76 -5.90
N ASP A 41 0.47 -11.05 -6.42
CA ASP A 41 1.73 -11.12 -5.69
C ASP A 41 2.47 -9.77 -5.74
N VAL A 42 2.04 -8.87 -4.86
CA VAL A 42 2.52 -7.49 -4.77
C VAL A 42 3.11 -7.19 -3.40
N LYS A 43 4.00 -6.20 -3.30
CA LYS A 43 4.56 -5.75 -2.01
C LYS A 43 3.67 -4.78 -1.28
N VAL A 44 3.10 -3.84 -2.02
CA VAL A 44 2.18 -2.83 -1.51
C VAL A 44 1.05 -2.68 -2.51
N LEU A 45 -0.17 -2.53 -2.02
CA LEU A 45 -1.32 -2.13 -2.82
C LEU A 45 -2.07 -0.99 -2.12
N LEU A 46 -2.55 -0.04 -2.91
CA LEU A 46 -3.39 1.07 -2.51
C LEU A 46 -4.68 1.02 -3.34
N SER A 47 -5.79 0.66 -2.72
CA SER A 47 -7.09 0.54 -3.37
C SER A 47 -8.01 1.67 -2.92
N CYS A 48 -8.56 2.39 -3.88
CA CYS A 48 -9.45 3.51 -3.62
C CYS A 48 -10.91 3.07 -3.61
N LYS A 49 -11.59 3.20 -2.48
CA LYS A 49 -13.01 2.86 -2.35
C LYS A 49 -13.90 4.00 -2.83
N ALA A 50 -15.18 3.70 -3.05
CA ALA A 50 -16.17 4.69 -3.50
C ALA A 50 -16.35 5.84 -2.48
N ASP A 51 -16.24 5.55 -1.20
CA ASP A 51 -16.24 6.54 -0.11
C ASP A 51 -14.95 7.38 -0.01
N ARG A 52 -14.03 7.24 -0.98
CA ARG A 52 -12.70 7.85 -1.05
C ARG A 52 -11.71 7.40 0.03
N SER A 53 -12.05 6.38 0.81
CA SER A 53 -11.07 5.74 1.67
C SER A 53 -10.03 4.98 0.84
N LEU A 54 -8.80 4.96 1.33
CA LEU A 54 -7.72 4.14 0.78
C LEU A 54 -7.59 2.90 1.63
N THR A 55 -7.91 1.74 1.06
CA THR A 55 -7.46 0.47 1.61
C THR A 55 -6.01 0.24 1.23
N VAL A 56 -5.16 0.01 2.21
CA VAL A 56 -3.74 -0.28 2.02
C VAL A 56 -3.43 -1.67 2.54
N TRP A 57 -2.66 -2.42 1.75
CA TRP A 57 -2.16 -3.73 2.14
C TRP A 57 -0.72 -3.92 1.70
N GLY A 58 0.03 -4.76 2.41
CA GLY A 58 1.38 -5.14 2.02
C GLY A 58 1.75 -6.57 2.44
N LYS A 59 2.59 -7.24 1.64
CA LYS A 59 3.01 -8.64 1.87
C LYS A 59 3.80 -8.83 3.16
N VAL A 60 4.40 -7.75 3.66
CA VAL A 60 5.13 -7.70 4.94
C VAL A 60 4.24 -7.99 6.16
N TYR A 61 2.91 -8.07 5.95
CA TYR A 61 1.92 -8.31 7.00
C TYR A 61 1.27 -9.69 6.93
N GLU A 62 1.68 -10.55 6.00
CA GLU A 62 1.28 -11.96 5.99
C GLU A 62 2.30 -12.77 6.80
N PHE A 63 1.86 -13.32 7.93
CA PHE A 63 2.68 -14.23 8.74
C PHE A 63 2.01 -15.59 8.84
N GLY A 64 2.81 -16.65 8.66
CA GLY A 64 2.37 -18.03 8.90
C GLY A 64 2.07 -18.25 10.38
N THR A 65 0.85 -18.66 10.71
CA THR A 65 0.39 -18.80 12.11
C THR A 65 0.93 -20.05 12.80
N ASP A 66 1.49 -20.99 12.04
CA ASP A 66 1.98 -22.30 12.49
C ASP A 66 3.18 -22.18 13.45
N LEU A 67 3.83 -21.02 13.45
CA LEU A 67 5.00 -20.72 14.27
C LEU A 67 4.68 -19.88 15.53
N GLY A 68 3.40 -19.65 15.84
CA GLY A 68 3.03 -18.90 17.05
C GLY A 68 3.55 -17.45 17.00
N GLY A 69 3.22 -16.74 15.93
CA GLY A 69 3.56 -15.33 15.76
C GLY A 69 3.25 -14.51 17.03
N PRO A 70 4.12 -13.58 17.44
CA PRO A 70 3.97 -12.89 18.71
C PRO A 70 2.57 -12.26 18.87
N PRO A 71 1.85 -12.53 19.98
CA PRO A 71 0.49 -12.03 20.19
C PRO A 71 0.39 -10.50 20.32
N ARG A 72 1.53 -9.79 20.34
CA ARG A 72 1.64 -8.33 20.54
C ARG A 72 2.22 -7.58 19.34
N LEU A 73 2.44 -8.24 18.20
CA LEU A 73 2.76 -7.51 16.98
C LEU A 73 1.49 -6.82 16.49
N MET A 74 1.37 -5.53 16.79
CA MET A 74 0.41 -4.62 16.18
C MET A 74 1.16 -3.75 15.18
N PRO A 75 1.45 -4.25 13.96
CA PRO A 75 1.90 -3.38 12.89
C PRO A 75 0.91 -2.21 12.77
N MET A 76 1.41 -1.00 12.99
CA MET A 76 0.72 0.21 12.56
C MET A 76 1.24 0.54 11.17
N PHE A 77 0.32 0.77 10.24
CA PHE A 77 0.65 1.18 8.89
C PHE A 77 0.52 2.69 8.77
N GLY A 78 1.61 3.32 8.33
CA GLY A 78 1.62 4.73 8.02
C GLY A 78 1.89 4.98 6.54
N LEU A 79 1.09 5.83 5.91
CA LEU A 79 1.48 6.48 4.67
C LEU A 79 2.06 7.84 4.99
N ARG A 80 3.31 8.06 4.61
CA ARG A 80 3.97 9.34 4.80
C ARG A 80 4.57 9.86 3.50
N SER A 81 4.59 11.18 3.42
CA SER A 81 5.31 11.99 2.46
C SER A 81 5.83 13.24 3.20
N ARG A 82 6.51 14.15 2.52
CA ARG A 82 7.19 15.31 3.12
C ARG A 82 6.33 16.09 4.12
N ASP A 83 5.04 16.27 3.81
CA ASP A 83 4.12 17.14 4.56
C ASP A 83 2.84 16.40 5.01
N VAL A 84 2.77 15.08 4.83
CA VAL A 84 1.59 14.27 5.16
C VAL A 84 2.01 13.02 5.92
N SER A 85 1.29 12.71 6.99
CA SER A 85 1.44 11.45 7.73
C SER A 85 0.06 10.94 8.12
N LEU A 86 -0.38 9.88 7.47
CA LEU A 86 -1.62 9.18 7.79
C LEU A 86 -1.31 7.85 8.45
N LEU A 87 -2.06 7.51 9.49
CA LEU A 87 -1.94 6.27 10.25
C LEU A 87 -3.33 5.68 10.44
N ALA A 88 -3.43 4.35 10.46
CA ALA A 88 -4.66 3.65 10.81
C ALA A 88 -4.35 2.40 11.64
N GLU A 89 -5.38 1.92 12.33
CA GLU A 89 -5.34 0.62 13.01
C GLU A 89 -5.48 -0.51 11.99
N PRO A 90 -4.79 -1.65 12.20
CA PRO A 90 -4.91 -2.82 11.34
C PRO A 90 -6.29 -3.47 11.49
N ILE A 91 -6.92 -3.76 10.35
CA ILE A 91 -8.03 -4.69 10.25
C ILE A 91 -7.44 -6.07 9.94
N TRP A 92 -7.62 -7.00 10.86
CA TRP A 92 -7.02 -8.33 10.79
C TRP A 92 -7.92 -9.34 10.08
N GLU A 93 -7.34 -10.05 9.12
CA GLU A 93 -7.93 -11.20 8.46
C GLU A 93 -7.17 -12.46 8.88
N TYR A 94 -7.92 -13.49 9.25
CA TYR A 94 -7.40 -14.77 9.70
C TYR A 94 -7.72 -15.83 8.65
N GLY A 95 -6.68 -16.36 8.01
CA GLY A 95 -6.74 -17.59 7.23
C GLY A 95 -6.53 -18.82 8.13
N GLY A 96 -6.66 -20.01 7.55
CA GLY A 96 -6.44 -21.26 8.28
C GLY A 96 -5.03 -21.39 8.87
N PHE A 97 -4.02 -20.90 8.14
CA PHE A 97 -2.60 -20.95 8.51
C PHE A 97 -1.87 -19.61 8.33
N SER A 98 -2.60 -18.52 8.09
CA SER A 98 -2.03 -17.20 7.86
C SER A 98 -2.84 -16.13 8.56
N LYS A 99 -2.18 -15.03 8.93
CA LYS A 99 -2.80 -13.81 9.43
C LYS A 99 -2.30 -12.66 8.57
N SER A 100 -3.22 -11.87 8.03
CA SER A 100 -2.94 -10.68 7.23
C SER A 100 -3.61 -9.45 7.85
N ALA A 101 -3.01 -8.28 7.66
CA ALA A 101 -3.62 -6.99 8.00
C ALA A 101 -3.84 -6.16 6.75
N HIS A 102 -4.98 -5.48 6.68
CA HIS A 102 -5.17 -4.33 5.81
C HIS A 102 -5.55 -3.11 6.63
N TYR A 103 -5.40 -1.93 6.06
CA TYR A 103 -5.59 -0.66 6.74
C TYR A 103 -6.49 0.24 5.91
N VAL A 104 -7.37 0.99 6.56
CA VAL A 104 -8.25 1.95 5.88
C VAL A 104 -7.86 3.34 6.31
N LEU A 105 -7.37 4.14 5.36
CA LEU A 105 -7.01 5.54 5.57
C LEU A 105 -8.07 6.43 4.93
N HIS A 106 -8.32 7.58 5.53
CA HIS A 106 -9.28 8.56 5.03
C HIS A 106 -8.56 9.88 4.68
N PRO A 107 -7.70 9.90 3.64
CA PRO A 107 -7.04 11.12 3.21
C PRO A 107 -8.07 12.12 2.67
N SER A 108 -7.86 13.40 2.97
CA SER A 108 -8.40 14.47 2.14
C SER A 108 -7.75 14.43 0.75
N GLN A 109 -8.38 15.11 -0.22
CA GLN A 109 -7.84 15.17 -1.58
C GLN A 109 -6.45 15.80 -1.63
N ALA A 110 -6.18 16.81 -0.78
CA ALA A 110 -4.86 17.44 -0.68
C ALA A 110 -3.81 16.46 -0.14
N GLU A 111 -4.17 15.66 0.87
CA GLU A 111 -3.29 14.65 1.46
C GLU A 111 -2.98 13.53 0.46
N LEU A 112 -3.99 13.02 -0.25
CA LEU A 112 -3.81 12.03 -1.31
C LEU A 112 -2.84 12.53 -2.39
N ASN A 113 -3.02 13.77 -2.84
CA ASN A 113 -2.13 14.39 -3.82
C ASN A 113 -0.69 14.46 -3.31
N GLN A 114 -0.47 14.89 -2.07
CA GLN A 114 0.87 15.00 -1.50
C GLN A 114 1.52 13.65 -1.21
N LEU A 115 0.73 12.63 -0.88
CA LEU A 115 1.23 11.26 -0.72
C LEU A 115 1.75 10.68 -2.03
N LEU A 116 1.05 10.89 -3.14
CA LEU A 116 1.39 10.27 -4.41
C LEU A 116 2.32 11.13 -5.29
N ARG A 117 2.31 12.45 -5.14
CA ARG A 117 3.17 13.38 -5.91
C ARG A 117 4.33 13.97 -5.10
N GLY A 118 4.43 13.60 -3.83
CA GLY A 118 5.54 14.00 -2.97
C GLY A 118 6.88 13.41 -3.43
N PRO A 119 7.98 13.85 -2.80
CA PRO A 119 9.32 13.40 -3.18
C PRO A 119 9.62 11.94 -2.85
N TRP A 120 8.82 11.31 -1.99
CA TRP A 120 8.93 9.91 -1.59
C TRP A 120 7.59 9.43 -1.03
N PHE A 121 7.43 8.11 -1.05
CA PHE A 121 6.30 7.39 -0.49
C PHE A 121 6.81 6.43 0.58
N GLU A 122 6.48 6.68 1.85
CA GLU A 122 6.92 5.82 2.95
C GLU A 122 5.76 4.96 3.44
N VAL A 123 6.05 3.67 3.57
CA VAL A 123 5.25 2.71 4.31
C VAL A 123 5.93 2.51 5.66
N SER A 124 5.28 2.97 6.72
CA SER A 124 5.72 2.69 8.10
C SER A 124 5.16 1.35 8.58
N GLU A 125 5.98 0.62 9.32
CA GLU A 125 5.68 -0.64 10.02
C GLU A 125 6.08 -0.47 11.48
N VAL A 126 5.14 -0.51 12.42
CA VAL A 126 5.51 -0.51 13.84
C VAL A 126 5.58 -1.94 14.37
N TYR A 127 6.79 -2.44 14.61
CA TYR A 127 7.00 -3.77 15.21
C TYR A 127 7.20 -3.67 16.72
N ALA A 128 7.12 -4.82 17.41
CA ALA A 128 7.31 -4.90 18.86
C ALA A 128 8.77 -4.67 19.29
N ASP A 129 9.72 -4.82 18.37
CA ASP A 129 11.16 -4.63 18.54
C ASP A 129 11.68 -3.29 17.97
N GLY A 130 10.80 -2.47 17.36
CA GLY A 130 11.11 -1.12 16.92
C GLY A 130 10.28 -0.65 15.73
N ASP A 131 10.45 0.64 15.38
CA ASP A 131 9.83 1.23 14.19
C ASP A 131 10.62 0.85 12.93
N GLY A 132 9.98 0.12 12.02
CA GLY A 132 10.40 -0.08 10.65
C GLY A 132 9.75 0.95 9.73
N ALA A 133 10.47 1.43 8.73
CA ALA A 133 9.86 2.22 7.66
C ALA A 133 10.58 1.94 6.35
N THR A 134 9.82 1.69 5.30
CA THR A 134 10.34 1.52 3.95
C THR A 134 9.93 2.70 3.10
N ARG A 135 10.92 3.47 2.64
CA ARG A 135 10.73 4.57 1.69
C ARG A 135 10.93 4.06 0.27
N TYR A 136 9.89 4.21 -0.54
CA TYR A 136 9.91 4.00 -1.97
C TYR A 136 9.96 5.36 -2.69
N PRO A 137 10.52 5.39 -3.91
CA PRO A 137 10.31 6.53 -4.78
C PRO A 137 8.82 6.72 -5.12
N PRO A 138 8.39 7.95 -5.43
CA PRO A 138 7.00 8.20 -5.78
C PRO A 138 6.61 7.47 -7.07
N PRO A 139 5.31 7.17 -7.26
CA PRO A 139 4.83 6.64 -8.52
C PRO A 139 5.12 7.59 -9.69
N PRO A 140 5.27 7.06 -10.93
CA PRO A 140 5.32 7.90 -12.12
C PRO A 140 4.13 8.86 -12.18
N ARG A 141 4.37 10.11 -12.57
CA ARG A 141 3.36 11.18 -12.51
C ARG A 141 2.05 10.83 -13.21
N GLU A 142 2.13 10.25 -14.40
CA GLU A 142 0.95 9.84 -15.19
C GLU A 142 0.12 8.77 -14.47
N LEU A 143 0.80 7.85 -13.78
CA LEU A 143 0.18 6.78 -12.99
C LEU A 143 -0.54 7.38 -11.77
N ALA A 144 0.13 8.27 -11.04
CA ALA A 144 -0.42 8.99 -9.90
C ALA A 144 -1.66 9.81 -10.31
N ASP A 145 -1.54 10.61 -11.36
CA ASP A 145 -2.62 11.48 -11.86
C ASP A 145 -3.85 10.68 -12.29
N THR A 146 -3.61 9.53 -12.94
CA THR A 146 -4.69 8.63 -13.34
C THR A 146 -5.38 8.01 -12.13
N PHE A 147 -4.62 7.51 -11.15
CA PHE A 147 -5.19 6.93 -9.94
C PHE A 147 -6.02 7.95 -9.14
N ILE A 148 -5.49 9.16 -8.95
CA ILE A 148 -6.16 10.26 -8.24
C ILE A 148 -7.49 10.61 -8.91
N ARG A 149 -7.50 10.78 -10.24
CA ARG A 149 -8.72 11.06 -10.99
C ARG A 149 -9.74 9.92 -10.88
N GLN A 150 -9.27 8.67 -10.92
CA GLN A 150 -10.15 7.52 -10.78
C GLN A 150 -10.77 7.42 -9.38
N CYS A 151 -10.02 7.75 -8.33
CA CYS A 151 -10.54 7.91 -6.97
C CYS A 151 -11.67 8.94 -6.89
N GLU A 152 -11.51 10.08 -7.56
CA GLU A 152 -12.54 11.13 -7.59
C GLU A 152 -13.81 10.64 -8.27
N THR A 153 -13.69 9.98 -9.43
CA THR A 153 -14.85 9.48 -10.20
C THR A 153 -15.53 8.26 -9.58
N ALA A 154 -14.81 7.43 -8.83
CA ALA A 154 -15.39 6.24 -8.17
C ALA A 154 -16.46 6.63 -7.13
N ALA A 155 -16.37 7.84 -6.58
CA ALA A 155 -17.35 8.39 -5.64
C ALA A 155 -18.64 8.91 -6.31
N GLU A 156 -18.68 9.03 -7.64
CA GLU A 156 -19.82 9.60 -8.37
C GLU A 156 -20.81 8.53 -8.89
N ILE A 157 -20.50 7.24 -8.70
CA ILE A 157 -21.23 6.10 -9.29
C ILE A 157 -22.12 5.36 -8.26
N GLU A 158 -22.04 5.72 -6.97
CA GLU A 158 -22.95 5.24 -5.91
C GLU A 158 -24.08 6.25 -5.63
#